data_AF-A0A8T5S2N4-F1
#
_entry.id   AF-A0A8T5S2N4-F1
#
_cell.length_a   1.000
_cell.length_b   1.000
_cell.length_c   1.000
_cell.angle_alpha   90.00
_cell.angle_beta   90.00
_cell.angle_gamma   90.00
#
_symmetry.space_group_name_H-M   'P 1'
#
loop_
_entity.id
_entity.type
_entity.pdbx_description
1 polymer ?
#
loop_
_entity_poly.entity_id
_entity_poly.type
_entity_poly.pdbx_seq_one_letter_code
_entity_poly.pdbx_strand_id
1 'polypeptide(L)'
;MSKESEMLEELTKIRELLTPAPKPAPEKPKNLAAEFLQFIKRYKILGLASAFILGLAVNALILSLAEDIITPIIGLFVKDFDTIQDLKLGVFGIGNFIAAFINFIIIAFVIFVIVKYAAKVGLE
;
A
#
# COMPACT_ATOMS: atom_id res chain seq x y z
N MET A 1 61.50 -23.86 -14.59
CA MET A 1 60.04 -23.69 -14.55
C MET A 1 59.69 -22.59 -15.53
N SER A 2 58.71 -22.81 -16.41
CA SER A 2 58.37 -21.84 -17.47
C SER A 2 57.60 -20.67 -16.86
N LYS A 3 57.76 -19.46 -17.42
CA LYS A 3 57.06 -18.22 -17.02
C LYS A 3 55.53 -18.37 -16.95
N GLU A 4 54.99 -19.36 -17.66
CA GLU A 4 53.59 -19.74 -17.62
C GLU A 4 53.17 -20.33 -16.26
N SER A 5 54.05 -21.09 -15.59
CA SER A 5 53.78 -21.64 -14.26
C SER A 5 53.64 -20.54 -13.21
N GLU A 6 54.51 -19.53 -13.25
CA GLU A 6 54.46 -18.37 -12.35
C GLU A 6 53.19 -17.53 -12.58
N MET A 7 52.82 -17.32 -13.84
CA MET A 7 51.60 -16.60 -14.20
C MET A 7 50.34 -17.34 -13.74
N LEU A 8 50.30 -18.67 -13.87
CA LEU A 8 49.18 -19.49 -13.40
C LEU A 8 49.08 -19.49 -11.86
N GLU A 9 50.20 -19.41 -11.16
CA GLU A 9 50.25 -19.29 -9.71
C GLU A 9 49.70 -17.93 -9.24
N GLU A 10 50.09 -16.84 -9.90
CA GLU A 10 49.53 -15.50 -9.64
C GLU A 10 48.04 -15.44 -9.94
N LEU A 11 47.57 -16.03 -11.05
CA LEU A 11 46.15 -16.08 -11.39
C LEU A 11 45.35 -16.90 -10.38
N THR A 12 45.93 -17.97 -9.84
CA THR A 12 45.30 -18.78 -8.80
C THR A 12 45.19 -17.98 -7.50
N LYS A 13 46.26 -17.27 -7.12
CA LYS A 13 46.29 -16.40 -5.93
C LYS A 13 45.34 -15.22 -6.04
N ILE A 14 45.25 -14.62 -7.23
CA ILE A 14 44.28 -13.55 -7.53
C ILE A 14 42.86 -14.11 -7.49
N ARG A 15 42.59 -15.29 -8.09
CA ARG A 15 41.27 -15.94 -8.04
C ARG A 15 40.85 -16.19 -6.59
N GLU A 16 41.77 -16.62 -5.75
CA GLU A 16 41.51 -16.89 -4.33
C GLU A 16 41.24 -15.60 -3.53
N LEU A 17 41.99 -14.53 -3.79
CA LEU A 17 41.77 -13.20 -3.20
C LEU A 17 40.50 -12.51 -3.73
N LEU A 18 40.08 -12.82 -4.97
CA LEU A 18 38.89 -12.28 -5.62
C LEU A 18 37.65 -13.13 -5.42
N THR A 19 37.77 -14.38 -4.95
CA THR A 19 36.64 -15.09 -4.35
C THR A 19 36.47 -14.54 -2.94
N PRO A 20 35.52 -13.61 -2.68
CA PRO A 20 35.27 -13.16 -1.33
C PRO A 20 34.97 -14.39 -0.48
N ALA A 21 35.59 -14.46 0.72
CA ALA A 21 35.30 -15.51 1.69
C ALA A 21 33.77 -15.72 1.73
N PRO A 22 33.28 -16.98 1.69
CA PRO A 22 31.85 -17.27 1.68
C PRO A 22 31.18 -16.41 2.74
N LYS A 23 30.25 -15.52 2.35
CA LYS A 23 29.52 -14.69 3.31
C LYS A 23 29.11 -15.60 4.47
N PRO A 24 29.47 -15.28 5.73
CA PRO A 24 29.20 -16.14 6.86
C PRO A 24 27.77 -16.65 6.73
N ALA A 25 27.61 -17.98 6.63
CA ALA A 25 26.30 -18.59 6.47
C ALA A 25 25.41 -17.96 7.55
N PRO A 26 24.21 -17.43 7.18
CA PRO A 26 23.35 -16.77 8.16
C PRO A 26 23.25 -17.70 9.36
N GLU A 27 23.70 -17.23 10.53
CA GLU A 27 23.70 -18.04 11.75
C GLU A 27 22.32 -18.66 11.89
N LYS A 28 22.27 -20.01 11.93
CA LYS A 28 21.03 -20.75 12.02
C LYS A 28 20.30 -20.19 13.24
N PRO A 29 19.19 -19.46 13.07
CA PRO A 29 18.54 -18.77 14.17
C PRO A 29 18.20 -19.78 15.25
N LYS A 30 18.64 -19.49 16.47
CA LYS A 30 18.60 -20.46 17.58
C LYS A 30 17.17 -20.84 17.98
N ASN A 31 16.18 -19.99 17.67
CA ASN A 31 14.77 -20.10 18.05
C ASN A 31 13.84 -19.55 16.95
N LEU A 32 12.58 -20.02 16.93
CA LEU A 32 11.53 -19.63 15.96
C LEU A 32 11.32 -18.11 15.81
N ALA A 33 11.44 -17.34 16.90
CA ALA A 33 11.32 -15.88 16.84
C ALA A 33 12.42 -15.23 15.97
N ALA A 34 13.62 -15.79 15.97
CA ALA A 34 14.71 -15.33 15.13
C ALA A 34 14.52 -15.76 13.67
N GLU A 35 13.94 -16.94 13.40
CA GLU A 35 13.50 -17.37 12.07
C GLU A 35 12.43 -16.43 11.50
N PHE A 36 11.43 -16.09 12.32
CA PHE A 36 10.36 -15.18 11.94
C PHE A 36 10.85 -13.76 11.66
N LEU A 37 11.74 -13.24 12.51
CA LEU A 37 12.35 -11.94 12.26
C LEU A 37 13.22 -11.95 10.99
N GLN A 38 13.93 -13.06 10.71
CA GLN A 38 14.66 -13.25 9.46
C GLN A 38 13.72 -13.30 8.26
N PHE A 39 12.58 -13.97 8.37
CA PHE A 39 11.55 -14.01 7.35
C PHE A 39 11.02 -12.60 7.05
N ILE A 40 10.57 -11.88 8.07
CA ILE A 40 10.07 -10.50 7.93
C ILE A 40 11.13 -9.60 7.24
N LYS A 41 12.40 -9.71 7.64
CA LYS A 41 13.51 -8.94 7.04
C LYS A 41 13.79 -9.37 5.59
N ARG A 42 13.79 -10.67 5.31
CA ARG A 42 14.10 -11.23 3.98
C ARG A 42 13.03 -10.89 2.94
N TYR A 43 11.76 -10.97 3.34
CA TYR A 43 10.64 -10.69 2.45
C TYR A 43 10.15 -9.23 2.52
N LYS A 44 10.84 -8.35 3.25
CA LYS A 44 10.51 -6.91 3.41
C LYS A 44 9.06 -6.65 3.83
N ILE A 45 8.47 -7.57 4.62
CA ILE A 45 7.04 -7.57 4.94
C ILE A 45 6.65 -6.36 5.80
N LEU A 46 7.57 -5.82 6.61
CA LEU A 46 7.30 -4.62 7.43
C LEU A 46 6.83 -3.45 6.58
N GLY A 47 7.50 -3.17 5.45
CA GLY A 47 7.14 -2.05 4.58
C GLY A 47 5.75 -2.24 3.96
N LEU A 48 5.45 -3.47 3.52
CA LEU A 48 4.14 -3.81 2.96
C LEU A 48 3.02 -3.68 4.01
N ALA A 49 3.24 -4.21 5.22
CA ALA A 49 2.27 -4.15 6.30
C ALA A 49 1.98 -2.70 6.72
N SER A 50 3.02 -1.86 6.86
CA SER A 50 2.85 -0.45 7.19
C SER A 50 2.10 0.32 6.11
N ALA A 51 2.42 0.10 4.82
CA ALA A 51 1.71 0.72 3.71
C ALA A 51 0.23 0.32 3.66
N PHE A 52 -0.07 -0.97 3.90
CA PHE A 52 -1.44 -1.47 3.91
C PHE A 52 -2.25 -0.88 5.06
N ILE A 53 -1.72 -0.88 6.29
CA ILE A 53 -2.40 -0.33 7.46
C ILE A 53 -2.66 1.17 7.30
N LEU A 54 -1.67 1.92 6.80
CA LEU A 54 -1.83 3.34 6.52
C LEU A 54 -2.88 3.57 5.42
N GLY A 55 -2.87 2.75 4.37
CA GLY A 55 -3.89 2.80 3.31
C GLY A 55 -5.31 2.56 3.83
N LEU A 56 -5.49 1.58 4.73
CA LEU A 56 -6.78 1.34 5.39
C LEU A 56 -7.22 2.53 6.25
N ALA A 57 -6.30 3.10 7.03
CA ALA A 57 -6.60 4.26 7.88
C ALA A 57 -6.98 5.50 7.05
N VAL A 58 -6.25 5.77 5.97
CA VAL A 58 -6.55 6.88 5.04
C VAL A 58 -7.90 6.65 4.36
N ASN A 59 -8.21 5.42 3.94
CA ASN A 59 -9.53 5.10 3.37
C ASN A 59 -10.66 5.35 4.38
N ALA A 60 -10.50 4.93 5.64
CA ALA A 60 -11.48 5.17 6.69
C ALA A 60 -11.69 6.68 6.96
N LEU A 61 -10.61 7.47 6.94
CA LEU A 61 -10.68 8.92 7.10
C LEU A 61 -11.45 9.59 5.95
N ILE A 62 -11.21 9.16 4.71
CA ILE A 62 -11.91 9.69 3.53
C ILE A 62 -13.39 9.33 3.59
N LEU A 63 -13.73 8.09 3.97
CA LEU A 63 -15.11 7.64 4.12
C LEU A 63 -15.84 8.44 5.19
N SER A 64 -15.25 8.62 6.38
CA SER A 64 -15.84 9.43 7.44
C SER A 64 -16.05 10.88 7.00
N LEU A 65 -15.09 11.49 6.28
CA LEU A 65 -15.29 12.85 5.76
C LEU A 65 -16.46 12.91 4.77
N ALA A 66 -16.57 11.95 3.87
CA ALA A 66 -17.65 11.91 2.88
C ALA A 66 -19.02 11.65 3.55
N GLU A 67 -19.12 10.61 4.39
CA GLU A 67 -20.36 10.15 4.99
C GLU A 67 -20.82 11.04 6.16
N ASP A 68 -19.91 11.48 7.03
CA ASP A 68 -20.26 12.19 8.26
C ASP A 68 -20.33 13.71 8.08
N ILE A 69 -19.63 14.27 7.08
CA ILE A 69 -19.56 15.72 6.87
C ILE A 69 -20.22 16.13 5.56
N ILE A 70 -19.81 15.54 4.43
CA ILE A 70 -20.27 16.01 3.12
C ILE A 70 -21.72 15.61 2.83
N THR A 71 -22.10 14.36 3.09
CA THR A 71 -23.47 13.88 2.85
C THR A 71 -24.52 14.66 3.63
N PRO A 72 -24.37 14.93 4.95
CA PRO A 72 -25.31 15.79 5.68
C PRO A 72 -25.41 17.20 5.11
N ILE A 73 -24.28 17.81 4.72
CA ILE A 73 -24.27 19.15 4.11
C ILE A 73 -25.05 19.16 2.79
N ILE A 74 -24.88 18.14 1.95
CA ILE A 74 -25.64 17.99 0.71
C ILE A 74 -27.12 17.74 1.00
N GLY A 75 -27.43 16.92 2.00
CA GLY A 75 -28.80 16.61 2.44
C GLY A 75 -29.58 17.84 2.92
N LEU A 76 -28.90 18.88 3.42
CA LEU A 76 -29.55 20.16 3.73
C LEU A 76 -30.11 20.86 2.48
N PHE A 77 -29.49 20.67 1.32
CA PHE A 77 -29.95 21.22 0.04
C PHE A 77 -30.80 20.23 -0.77
N VAL A 78 -30.62 18.92 -0.52
CA VAL A 78 -31.34 17.82 -1.17
C VAL A 78 -32.16 17.09 -0.12
N LYS A 79 -33.33 17.66 0.20
CA LYS A 79 -34.24 17.19 1.26
C LYS A 79 -34.74 15.74 1.07
N ASP A 80 -34.68 15.22 -0.16
CA ASP A 80 -35.21 13.92 -0.57
C ASP A 80 -34.12 12.85 -0.83
N PHE A 81 -32.90 13.04 -0.34
CA PHE A 81 -31.81 12.07 -0.57
C PHE A 81 -32.16 10.68 -0.01
N ASP A 82 -32.83 10.63 1.14
CA ASP A 82 -33.33 9.39 1.74
C ASP A 82 -34.49 8.77 0.92
N THR A 83 -35.31 9.62 0.30
CA THR A 83 -36.43 9.20 -0.58
C THR A 83 -35.93 8.46 -1.83
N ILE A 84 -34.70 8.71 -2.28
CA ILE A 84 -34.06 7.99 -3.42
C ILE A 84 -33.78 6.52 -3.05
N GLN A 85 -33.47 6.22 -1.79
CA GLN A 85 -33.23 4.85 -1.35
C GLN A 85 -34.54 4.03 -1.30
N ASP A 86 -35.65 4.70 -1.00
CA ASP A 86 -36.97 4.09 -0.89
C ASP A 86 -37.69 3.92 -2.24
N LEU A 87 -37.09 4.40 -3.34
CA LEU A 87 -37.59 4.21 -4.70
C LEU A 87 -37.46 2.75 -5.14
N LYS A 88 -38.52 1.99 -4.91
CA LYS A 88 -38.71 0.62 -5.43
C LYS A 88 -39.56 0.65 -6.70
N LEU A 89 -38.96 0.28 -7.83
CA LEU A 89 -39.68 -0.03 -9.08
C LEU A 89 -39.86 -1.55 -9.17
N GLY A 90 -40.90 -2.06 -8.51
CA GLY A 90 -41.17 -3.51 -8.42
C GLY A 90 -40.14 -4.26 -7.56
N VAL A 91 -39.61 -5.40 -8.05
CA VAL A 91 -38.61 -6.24 -7.37
C VAL A 91 -37.17 -5.69 -7.54
N PHE A 92 -36.96 -4.75 -8.47
CA PHE A 92 -35.65 -4.17 -8.72
C PHE A 92 -35.41 -2.96 -7.81
N GLY A 93 -34.42 -3.09 -6.91
CA GLY A 93 -33.96 -2.02 -6.02
C GLY A 93 -33.11 -0.97 -6.74
N ILE A 94 -33.67 -0.30 -7.76
CA ILE A 94 -32.99 0.76 -8.52
C ILE A 94 -32.57 1.92 -7.61
N GLY A 95 -33.36 2.22 -6.56
CA GLY A 95 -33.01 3.23 -5.56
C GLY A 95 -31.65 3.00 -4.90
N ASN A 96 -31.31 1.75 -4.55
CA ASN A 96 -30.03 1.41 -3.94
C ASN A 96 -28.85 1.64 -4.89
N PHE A 97 -29.02 1.31 -6.18
CA PHE A 97 -27.99 1.55 -7.18
C PHE A 97 -27.76 3.05 -7.41
N ILE A 98 -28.83 3.84 -7.53
CA ILE A 98 -28.73 5.30 -7.72
C ILE A 98 -28.11 5.94 -6.49
N ALA A 99 -28.51 5.56 -5.28
CA ALA A 99 -27.92 6.05 -4.04
C ALA A 99 -26.42 5.73 -3.96
N ALA A 100 -26.02 4.49 -4.28
CA ALA A 100 -24.62 4.09 -4.32
C ALA A 100 -23.83 4.87 -5.38
N PHE A 101 -24.42 5.14 -6.54
CA PHE A 101 -23.80 5.91 -7.60
C PHE A 101 -23.60 7.38 -7.21
N ILE A 102 -24.58 8.00 -6.54
CA ILE A 102 -24.41 9.36 -6.02
C ILE A 102 -23.34 9.40 -4.92
N ASN A 103 -23.32 8.42 -4.01
CA ASN A 103 -22.28 8.31 -2.99
C ASN A 103 -20.87 8.18 -3.62
N PHE A 104 -20.73 7.40 -4.69
CA PHE A 104 -19.48 7.28 -5.44
C PHE A 104 -19.03 8.64 -6.01
N ILE A 105 -19.94 9.43 -6.58
CA ILE A 105 -19.62 10.78 -7.08
C ILE A 105 -19.16 11.70 -5.94
N ILE A 106 -19.81 11.63 -4.78
CA ILE A 106 -19.44 12.42 -3.59
C ILE A 106 -18.03 12.06 -3.14
N ILE A 107 -17.73 10.77 -2.94
CA ILE A 107 -16.40 10.31 -2.50
C ILE A 107 -15.33 10.67 -3.53
N ALA A 108 -15.60 10.48 -4.83
CA ALA A 108 -14.67 10.86 -5.90
C ALA A 108 -14.36 12.36 -5.88
N PHE A 109 -15.37 13.21 -5.65
CA PHE A 109 -15.18 14.66 -5.51
C PHE A 109 -14.36 15.02 -4.28
N VAL A 110 -14.59 14.36 -3.13
CA VAL A 110 -13.80 14.57 -1.91
C VAL A 110 -12.33 14.21 -2.13
N ILE A 111 -12.05 13.05 -2.73
CA ILE A 111 -10.69 12.63 -3.05
C ILE A 111 -10.03 13.64 -3.99
N PHE A 112 -10.73 14.12 -5.02
CA PHE A 112 -10.24 15.16 -5.92
C PHE A 112 -9.85 16.44 -5.17
N VAL A 113 -10.71 16.90 -4.25
CA VAL A 113 -10.44 18.09 -3.44
C VAL A 113 -9.20 17.89 -2.58
N ILE A 114 -9.08 16.76 -1.87
CA ILE A 114 -7.92 16.45 -1.01
C ILE A 114 -6.62 16.43 -1.83
N VAL A 115 -6.60 15.70 -2.95
CA VAL A 115 -5.42 15.61 -3.83
C VAL A 115 -5.04 16.99 -4.37
N LYS A 116 -6.03 17.78 -4.80
CA LYS A 116 -5.80 19.15 -5.29
C LYS A 116 -5.22 20.07 -4.21
N TYR A 117 -5.69 19.96 -2.98
CA TYR A 117 -5.13 20.74 -1.86
C TYR A 117 -3.73 20.27 -1.50
N ALA A 118 -3.47 18.96 -1.46
CA ALA A 118 -2.14 18.41 -1.21
C ALA A 118 -1.12 18.89 -2.26
N ALA A 119 -1.50 18.84 -3.55
CA ALA A 119 -0.70 19.36 -4.66
C ALA A 119 -0.41 20.85 -4.51
N LYS A 120 -1.42 21.65 -4.10
CA LYS A 120 -1.26 23.09 -3.88
C LYS A 120 -0.32 23.43 -2.70
N VAL A 121 -0.26 22.57 -1.68
CA VAL A 121 0.59 22.76 -0.50
C VAL A 121 2.06 22.35 -0.77
N GLY A 122 2.36 21.81 -1.96
CA GLY A 122 3.71 21.36 -2.31
C GLY A 122 4.09 20.04 -1.64
N LEU A 123 3.08 19.20 -1.36
CA LEU A 123 3.23 17.83 -0.85
C LEU A 123 3.32 16.82 -2.00
N GLU A 124 3.96 17.24 -3.11
CA GLU A 124 4.39 16.42 -4.25
C GLU A 124 5.92 16.39 -4.32
#